data_AF-A0ABD1DWX4-F1
#
_entry.id   AF-A0ABD1DWX4-F1
#
_cell.length_a   1.000
_cell.length_b   1.000
_cell.length_c   1.000
_cell.angle_alpha   90.00
_cell.angle_beta   90.00
_cell.angle_gamma   90.00
#
_symmetry.space_group_name_H-M   'P 1'
#
loop_
_entity.id
_entity.type
_entity.pdbx_description
1 polymer ?
#
loop_
_entity_poly.entity_id
_entity_poly.type
_entity_poly.pdbx_seq_one_letter_code
_entity_poly.pdbx_strand_id
1 'polypeptide(L)'
;MFRITWAYWSDAGKPVLQGDSPDSQSAYANCANDPQCAAATVQGYMRKFGQDCNGDGIIDCLDHAAIHKLGGYGCKNQVPIQYQSKIDQCIHHAAGTQI
;
A
#
# COMPACT_ATOMS: atom_id res chain seq x y z
N MET A 1 -2.56 10.55 5.19
CA MET A 1 -1.88 10.08 3.97
C MET A 1 -1.25 8.71 4.20
N PHE A 2 -1.12 7.88 3.17
CA PHE A 2 -0.81 6.44 3.20
C PHE A 2 0.51 5.99 3.90
N ARG A 3 1.23 6.87 4.61
CA ARG A 3 2.49 6.56 5.32
C ARG A 3 3.54 5.86 4.45
N ILE A 4 3.56 6.21 3.16
CA ILE A 4 4.52 5.73 2.17
C ILE A 4 5.91 6.23 2.57
N THR A 5 6.92 5.36 2.41
CA THR A 5 8.34 5.73 2.55
C THR A 5 8.95 5.98 1.17
N TRP A 6 10.13 6.61 1.13
CA TRP A 6 10.83 6.84 -0.14
C TRP A 6 11.11 5.55 -0.92
N ALA A 7 11.56 4.49 -0.23
CA ALA A 7 11.84 3.20 -0.85
C ALA A 7 10.56 2.57 -1.44
N TYR A 8 9.45 2.63 -0.71
CA TYR A 8 8.15 2.17 -1.19
C TYR A 8 7.72 2.91 -2.47
N TRP A 9 7.86 4.24 -2.48
CA TRP A 9 7.57 5.05 -3.66
C TRP A 9 8.49 4.73 -4.85
N SER A 10 9.78 4.55 -4.58
CA SER A 10 10.75 4.18 -5.62
C SER A 10 10.43 2.82 -6.24
N ASP A 11 10.11 1.84 -5.41
CA ASP A 11 9.73 0.50 -5.86
C ASP A 11 8.43 0.47 -6.65
N ALA A 12 7.50 1.37 -6.34
CA ALA A 12 6.23 1.52 -7.05
C ALA A 12 6.36 2.14 -8.45
N GLY A 13 7.58 2.51 -8.87
CA GLY A 13 7.86 3.13 -10.17
C GLY A 13 7.95 4.65 -10.12
N LYS A 14 8.15 5.25 -8.94
CA LYS A 14 8.33 6.69 -8.74
C LYS A 14 7.24 7.56 -9.41
N PRO A 15 5.94 7.31 -9.18
CA PRO A 15 4.90 8.19 -9.73
C PRO A 15 5.09 9.62 -9.24
N VAL A 16 4.77 10.60 -10.08
CA VAL A 16 4.94 12.02 -9.77
C VAL A 16 3.71 12.81 -10.18
N LEU A 17 3.61 14.04 -9.65
CA LEU A 17 2.61 15.01 -10.10
C LEU A 17 2.94 15.50 -11.52
N GLN A 18 1.93 16.00 -12.23
CA GLN A 18 2.12 16.55 -13.57
C GLN A 18 3.14 17.70 -13.55
N GLY A 19 4.16 17.60 -14.41
CA GLY A 19 5.22 18.61 -14.52
C GLY A 19 6.39 18.44 -13.54
N ASP A 20 6.32 17.46 -12.64
CA ASP A 20 7.45 17.09 -11.77
C ASP A 20 8.32 15.99 -12.44
N SER A 21 9.52 15.77 -11.92
CA SER A 21 10.45 14.75 -12.41
C SER A 21 10.67 13.66 -11.35
N PRO A 22 10.67 12.36 -11.70
CA PRO A 22 10.92 11.28 -10.74
C PRO A 22 12.33 11.31 -10.11
N ASP A 23 13.25 12.10 -10.67
CA ASP A 23 14.60 12.28 -10.13
C ASP A 23 14.74 13.56 -9.28
N SER A 24 13.68 14.36 -9.17
CA SER A 24 13.66 15.53 -8.28
C SER A 24 13.68 15.10 -6.81
N GLN A 25 14.44 15.83 -5.99
CA GLN A 25 14.52 15.58 -4.54
C GLN A 25 13.17 15.79 -3.84
N SER A 26 12.29 16.63 -4.38
CA SER A 26 10.96 16.89 -3.84
C SER A 26 9.87 15.93 -4.36
N ALA A 27 10.14 15.16 -5.42
CA ALA A 27 9.13 14.34 -6.10
C ALA A 27 8.41 13.37 -5.18
N TYR A 28 9.17 12.66 -4.34
CA TYR A 28 8.63 11.75 -3.34
C TYR A 28 7.70 12.49 -2.36
N ALA A 29 8.16 13.61 -1.79
CA ALA A 29 7.40 14.34 -0.78
C ALA A 29 6.13 14.95 -1.38
N ASN A 30 6.21 15.48 -2.61
CA ASN A 30 5.07 16.00 -3.35
C ASN A 30 4.03 14.89 -3.59
N CYS A 31 4.47 13.75 -4.14
CA CYS A 31 3.58 12.64 -4.46
C CYS A 31 2.98 12.00 -3.20
N ALA A 32 3.79 11.77 -2.16
CA ALA A 32 3.34 11.16 -0.92
C ALA A 32 2.35 12.04 -0.14
N ASN A 33 2.29 13.35 -0.43
CA ASN A 33 1.34 14.32 0.15
C ASN A 33 0.21 14.73 -0.82
N ASP A 34 0.11 14.11 -1.98
CA ASP A 34 -1.06 14.22 -2.87
C ASP A 34 -1.90 12.93 -2.83
N PRO A 35 -3.24 13.00 -2.63
CA PRO A 35 -4.06 11.79 -2.50
C PRO A 35 -4.00 10.86 -3.71
N GLN A 36 -4.00 11.42 -4.93
CA GLN A 36 -4.05 10.63 -6.16
C GLN A 36 -2.68 10.01 -6.47
N CYS A 37 -1.61 10.77 -6.31
CA CYS A 37 -0.26 10.28 -6.52
C CYS A 37 0.15 9.25 -5.45
N ALA A 38 -0.24 9.47 -4.18
CA ALA A 38 -0.03 8.50 -3.13
C ALA A 38 -0.83 7.20 -3.37
N ALA A 39 -2.07 7.29 -3.86
CA ALA A 39 -2.84 6.11 -4.26
C ALA A 39 -2.19 5.36 -5.44
N ALA A 40 -1.72 6.09 -6.45
CA ALA A 40 -0.98 5.53 -7.58
C ALA A 40 0.31 4.82 -7.13
N THR A 41 0.97 5.35 -6.10
CA THR A 41 2.13 4.72 -5.45
C THR A 41 1.76 3.39 -4.82
N VAL A 42 0.68 3.33 -4.04
CA VAL A 42 0.21 2.06 -3.44
C VAL A 42 -0.13 1.05 -4.55
N GLN A 43 -0.87 1.46 -5.58
CA GLN A 43 -1.21 0.60 -6.71
C GLN A 43 0.02 0.08 -7.47
N GLY A 44 1.01 0.94 -7.69
CA GLY A 44 2.28 0.55 -8.32
C GLY A 44 3.04 -0.48 -7.50
N TYR A 45 3.07 -0.32 -6.18
CA TYR A 45 3.70 -1.27 -5.27
C TYR A 45 2.97 -2.61 -5.27
N MET A 46 1.63 -2.61 -5.26
CA MET A 46 0.83 -3.85 -5.34
C MET A 46 0.95 -4.56 -6.68
N ARG A 47 1.08 -3.83 -7.80
CA ARG A 47 1.39 -4.47 -9.10
C ARG A 47 2.73 -5.18 -9.10
N LYS A 48 3.73 -4.66 -8.35
CA LYS A 48 5.07 -5.25 -8.28
C LYS A 48 5.14 -6.43 -7.31
N PHE A 49 4.46 -6.34 -6.18
CA PHE A 49 4.63 -7.27 -5.06
C PHE A 49 3.38 -8.06 -4.66
N GLY A 50 2.26 -7.85 -5.35
CA GLY A 50 1.01 -8.56 -5.14
C GLY A 50 1.21 -10.07 -5.20
N GLN A 51 0.84 -10.75 -4.13
CA GLN A 51 0.97 -12.19 -3.96
C GLN A 51 0.01 -12.65 -2.88
N ASP A 52 -0.32 -13.94 -2.87
CA ASP A 52 -1.08 -14.57 -1.80
C ASP A 52 -0.17 -14.70 -0.56
N CYS A 53 -0.48 -13.88 0.45
CA CYS A 53 0.28 -13.75 1.68
C CYS A 53 -0.29 -14.61 2.79
N ASN A 54 -1.61 -14.85 2.80
CA ASN A 54 -2.31 -15.59 3.85
C ASN A 54 -2.50 -17.09 3.51
N GLY A 55 -2.25 -17.50 2.27
CA GLY A 55 -2.34 -18.88 1.78
C GLY A 55 -3.74 -19.35 1.42
N ASP A 56 -4.69 -18.43 1.17
CA ASP A 56 -6.08 -18.77 0.83
C ASP A 56 -6.33 -19.00 -0.67
N GLY A 57 -5.32 -18.78 -1.51
CA GLY A 57 -5.38 -18.97 -2.96
C GLY A 57 -5.95 -17.78 -3.74
N ILE A 58 -6.25 -16.66 -3.07
CA ILE A 58 -6.75 -15.42 -3.66
C ILE A 58 -5.75 -14.29 -3.35
N ILE A 59 -5.67 -13.29 -4.21
CA ILE A 59 -4.94 -12.05 -3.91
C ILE A 59 -5.97 -10.94 -3.73
N ASP A 60 -6.17 -10.51 -2.48
CA ASP A 60 -7.21 -9.54 -2.14
C ASP A 60 -6.74 -8.38 -1.23
N CYS A 61 -7.70 -7.68 -0.61
CA CYS A 61 -7.45 -6.56 0.28
C CYS A 61 -6.58 -6.93 1.49
N LEU A 62 -6.71 -8.15 2.03
CA LEU A 62 -5.95 -8.62 3.18
C LEU A 62 -4.48 -8.80 2.81
N ASP A 63 -4.19 -9.36 1.63
CA ASP A 63 -2.82 -9.49 1.13
C ASP A 63 -2.18 -8.13 0.87
N HIS A 64 -2.92 -7.24 0.19
CA HIS A 64 -2.43 -5.89 -0.07
C HIS A 64 -2.16 -5.11 1.22
N ALA A 65 -2.99 -5.29 2.26
CA ALA A 65 -2.75 -4.68 3.57
C ALA A 65 -1.49 -5.26 4.23
N ALA A 66 -1.28 -6.57 4.18
CA ALA A 66 -0.07 -7.23 4.69
C ALA A 66 1.19 -6.73 3.95
N ILE A 67 1.15 -6.67 2.61
CA ILE A 67 2.23 -6.14 1.77
C ILE A 67 2.52 -4.68 2.10
N HIS A 68 1.48 -3.86 2.28
CA HIS A 68 1.67 -2.45 2.63
C HIS A 68 2.35 -2.29 3.99
N LYS A 69 2.04 -3.17 4.94
CA LYS A 69 2.57 -3.12 6.31
C LYS A 69 3.97 -3.72 6.46
N LEU A 70 4.22 -4.85 5.79
CA LEU A 70 5.41 -5.70 5.99
C LEU A 70 6.38 -5.64 4.81
N GLY A 71 5.99 -4.99 3.70
CA GLY A 71 6.74 -4.99 2.45
C GLY A 71 6.53 -6.26 1.63
N GLY A 72 6.92 -6.21 0.35
CA GLY A 72 6.66 -7.29 -0.61
C GLY A 72 7.27 -8.64 -0.26
N TYR A 73 8.43 -8.68 0.40
CA TYR A 73 9.06 -9.94 0.79
C TYR A 73 8.67 -10.41 2.19
N GLY A 74 8.01 -9.54 2.97
CA GLY A 74 7.70 -9.77 4.37
C GLY A 74 6.25 -10.18 4.64
N CYS A 75 5.37 -10.18 3.64
CA CYS A 75 3.93 -10.24 3.88
C CYS A 75 3.43 -11.57 4.48
N LYS A 76 4.20 -12.65 4.36
CA LYS A 76 3.91 -13.96 4.99
C LYS A 76 4.29 -14.02 6.48
N ASN A 77 4.91 -12.97 7.02
CA ASN A 77 5.19 -12.86 8.45
C ASN A 77 3.95 -12.39 9.20
N GLN A 78 4.00 -12.48 10.53
CA GLN A 78 2.89 -12.04 11.39
C GLN A 78 2.63 -10.53 11.26
N VAL A 79 1.44 -10.19 10.77
CA VAL A 79 0.93 -8.80 10.77
C VAL A 79 0.62 -8.39 12.22
N PRO A 80 1.04 -7.19 12.67
CA PRO A 80 0.71 -6.71 14.01
C PRO A 80 -0.81 -6.65 14.24
N ILE A 81 -1.28 -7.25 15.34
CA ILE A 81 -2.71 -7.39 15.66
C ILE A 81 -3.45 -6.05 15.57
N GLN A 82 -2.88 -4.98 16.13
CA GLN A 82 -3.52 -3.65 16.10
C GLN A 82 -3.68 -3.08 14.69
N TYR A 83 -2.82 -3.46 13.75
CA TYR A 83 -2.95 -3.08 12.35
C TYR A 83 -4.05 -3.92 11.69
N GLN A 84 -3.99 -5.23 11.87
CA GLN A 84 -4.98 -6.17 11.33
C GLN A 84 -6.40 -5.82 11.78
N SER A 85 -6.64 -5.61 13.08
CA SER A 85 -7.97 -5.29 13.60
C SER A 85 -8.56 -4.01 12.99
N LYS A 86 -7.72 -3.02 12.65
CA LYS A 86 -8.19 -1.81 11.97
C LYS A 86 -8.56 -2.07 10.52
N ILE A 87 -7.79 -2.91 9.82
CA ILE A 87 -8.11 -3.34 8.46
C ILE A 87 -9.41 -4.14 8.44
N ASP A 88 -9.58 -5.11 9.34
CA ASP A 88 -10.79 -5.92 9.44
C ASP A 88 -12.03 -5.03 9.65
N GLN A 89 -11.96 -4.09 10.60
CA GLN A 89 -13.03 -3.11 10.83
C GLN A 89 -13.36 -2.29 9.59
N CYS A 90 -12.35 -1.81 8.85
CA CYS A 90 -12.55 -1.07 7.61
C CYS A 90 -13.19 -1.92 6.52
N ILE A 91 -12.77 -3.18 6.35
CA ILE A 91 -13.33 -4.10 5.35
C ILE A 91 -14.79 -4.42 5.68
N HIS A 92 -15.10 -4.72 6.95
CA HIS A 92 -16.47 -4.95 7.38
C HIS A 92 -17.38 -3.74 7.11
N HIS A 93 -16.90 -2.53 7.43
CA HIS A 93 -17.63 -1.31 7.13
C HIS A 93 -17.83 -1.11 5.62
N ALA A 94 -16.79 -1.34 4.81
CA ALA A 94 -16.87 -1.22 3.35
C ALA A 94 -17.82 -2.26 2.71
N ALA A 95 -17.91 -3.46 3.29
CA ALA A 95 -18.82 -4.52 2.87
C ALA A 95 -20.28 -4.29 3.30
N GLY A 96 -20.56 -3.24 4.10
CA GLY A 96 -21.89 -2.97 4.64
C GLY A 96 -22.30 -3.94 5.77
N THR A 97 -21.36 -4.72 6.30
CA THR A 97 -21.60 -5.69 7.36
C THR A 97 -21.25 -5.08 8.72
N GLN A 98 -22.05 -4.09 9.14
CA GLN A 98 -21.90 -3.47 10.47
C GLN A 98 -22.21 -4.50 11.57
N ILE A 99 -21.30 -4.59 12.54
CA ILE A 99 -21.52 -5.20 13.86
C ILE A 99 -22.10 -4.16 14.83
#